data_AF-A0AA91PAB4-F1
#
_entry.id   AF-A0AA91PAB4-F1
#
_cell.length_a   1.000
_cell.length_b   1.000
_cell.length_c   1.000
_cell.angle_alpha   90.00
_cell.angle_beta   90.00
_cell.angle_gamma   90.00
#
_symmetry.space_group_name_H-M   'P 1'
#
loop_
_entity.id
_entity.type
_entity.pdbx_description
1 polymer ?
#
loop_
_entity_poly.entity_id
_entity_poly.type
_entity_poly.pdbx_seq_one_letter_code
_entity_poly.pdbx_strand_id
1 'polypeptide(L)'
;MKASSTLIWYPFAATQAPNECKCPNTASSAPILSATSGWGGFGIPLKAVLHHFHDDVVFTSPVAANFFPETAGVIRGKSELRRYWTAVVQAIPDLRFTIEGVYDGIDTLVILYRNQKGGLVSEILRFSPDGLVIEGHGTYLVPE
;
A
#
# COMPACT_ATOMS: atom_id res chain seq x y z
N MET A 1 3.15 -27.09 -1.13
CA MET A 1 3.48 -25.96 -2.03
C MET A 1 2.65 -24.77 -1.57
N LYS A 2 3.25 -23.81 -0.85
CA LYS A 2 2.52 -22.64 -0.32
C LYS A 2 2.66 -21.50 -1.32
N ALA A 3 1.54 -21.06 -1.90
CA ALA A 3 1.50 -19.92 -2.80
C ALA A 3 1.86 -18.65 -2.00
N SER A 4 2.93 -17.97 -2.43
CA SER A 4 3.37 -16.71 -1.86
C SER A 4 2.60 -15.58 -2.55
N SER A 5 1.61 -15.02 -1.87
CA SER A 5 0.77 -13.94 -2.39
C SER A 5 1.49 -12.59 -2.22
N THR A 6 1.89 -11.96 -3.33
CA THR A 6 2.56 -10.65 -3.36
C THR A 6 1.71 -9.65 -4.14
N LEU A 7 1.72 -8.38 -3.70
CA LEU A 7 0.99 -7.25 -4.28
C LEU A 7 1.47 -6.94 -5.71
N ILE A 8 0.61 -7.12 -6.71
CA ILE A 8 0.76 -6.51 -8.04
C ILE A 8 -0.46 -5.60 -8.29
N TRP A 9 -0.16 -4.37 -8.68
CA TRP A 9 -1.12 -3.38 -9.15
C TRP A 9 -0.90 -3.22 -10.66
N TYR A 10 -1.75 -3.83 -11.47
CA TYR A 10 -1.73 -3.68 -12.94
C TYR A 10 -2.63 -2.53 -13.37
N PRO A 11 -2.23 -1.71 -14.36
CA PRO A 11 -3.18 -0.91 -15.11
C PRO A 11 -3.95 -1.82 -16.08
N PHE A 12 -5.27 -1.77 -16.00
CA PHE A 12 -6.27 -2.22 -16.97
C PHE A 12 -5.75 -3.06 -18.18
N ALA A 13 -5.90 -4.38 -18.12
CA ALA A 13 -6.01 -5.22 -19.31
C ALA A 13 -7.23 -6.13 -19.13
N ALA A 14 -8.28 -5.86 -19.90
CA ALA A 14 -9.49 -6.66 -19.95
C ALA A 14 -9.18 -8.04 -20.54
N THR A 15 -9.09 -9.06 -19.69
CA THR A 15 -9.29 -10.45 -20.09
C THR A 15 -10.18 -11.14 -19.07
N GLN A 16 -11.36 -11.56 -19.54
CA GLN A 16 -12.41 -12.21 -18.77
C GLN A 16 -11.91 -13.49 -18.09
N ALA A 17 -12.09 -13.57 -16.76
CA ALA A 17 -12.01 -14.79 -15.97
C ALA A 17 -13.15 -14.81 -14.91
N PRO A 18 -13.65 -15.99 -14.51
CA PRO A 18 -15.05 -16.21 -14.20
C PRO A 18 -15.37 -16.13 -12.69
N ASN A 19 -15.22 -14.96 -12.08
CA ASN A 19 -15.64 -14.69 -10.70
C ASN A 19 -15.42 -13.21 -10.34
N GLU A 20 -16.18 -12.34 -11.00
CA GLU A 20 -16.26 -10.92 -10.67
C GLU A 20 -16.98 -10.72 -9.33
N CYS A 21 -16.24 -10.35 -8.27
CA CYS A 21 -16.85 -9.57 -7.18
C CYS A 21 -17.08 -8.16 -7.71
N LYS A 22 -18.30 -7.89 -8.19
CA LYS A 22 -18.76 -6.54 -8.50
C LYS A 22 -19.18 -5.84 -7.21
N CYS A 23 -18.40 -4.85 -6.78
CA CYS A 23 -18.82 -3.92 -5.72
C CYS A 23 -19.99 -3.06 -6.26
N PRO A 24 -21.12 -2.89 -5.54
CA PRO A 24 -22.34 -2.33 -6.13
C PRO A 24 -22.36 -0.81 -6.35
N ASN A 25 -21.38 -0.02 -5.91
CA ASN A 25 -21.41 1.45 -6.04
C ASN A 25 -20.02 2.01 -6.37
N THR A 26 -19.72 2.16 -7.66
CA THR A 26 -18.45 2.65 -8.17
C THR A 26 -18.46 4.16 -8.40
N ALA A 27 -17.58 4.88 -7.71
CA ALA A 27 -16.73 5.90 -8.34
C ALA A 27 -15.25 5.46 -8.41
N SER A 28 -14.88 4.33 -7.80
CA SER A 28 -13.60 3.68 -8.00
C SER A 28 -13.83 2.23 -8.42
N SER A 29 -13.88 2.00 -9.74
CA SER A 29 -13.79 0.67 -10.33
C SER A 29 -12.34 0.30 -10.66
N ALA A 30 -11.35 0.92 -9.99
CA ALA A 30 -9.97 0.52 -10.14
C ALA A 30 -9.79 -0.85 -9.45
N PRO A 31 -9.46 -1.93 -10.19
CA PRO A 31 -9.15 -3.20 -9.56
C PRO A 31 -7.81 -3.01 -8.85
N ILE A 32 -7.90 -2.86 -7.54
CA ILE A 32 -6.78 -2.49 -6.70
C ILE A 32 -5.77 -3.65 -6.61
N LEU A 33 -6.14 -4.93 -6.70
CA LEU A 33 -5.14 -6.01 -6.63
C LEU A 33 -5.51 -7.23 -7.49
N SER A 34 -4.58 -7.66 -8.35
CA SER A 34 -4.59 -8.98 -8.97
C SER A 34 -3.24 -9.65 -8.73
N ALA A 35 -3.27 -10.87 -8.18
CA ALA A 35 -2.10 -11.57 -7.69
C ALA A 35 -1.15 -11.99 -8.82
N THR A 36 0.12 -11.62 -8.68
CA THR A 36 1.28 -12.41 -9.16
C THR A 36 2.54 -11.87 -8.48
N SER A 37 3.68 -12.49 -8.71
CA SER A 37 4.95 -12.41 -7.98
C SER A 37 5.65 -11.06 -7.73
N GLY A 38 6.20 -10.90 -6.51
CA GLY A 38 7.57 -10.41 -6.25
C GLY A 38 7.81 -8.90 -6.08
N TRP A 39 8.02 -8.46 -4.83
CA TRP A 39 8.94 -7.35 -4.55
C TRP A 39 10.33 -7.95 -4.33
N GLY A 40 11.10 -7.99 -5.41
CA GLY A 40 12.43 -8.61 -5.44
C GLY A 40 12.87 -8.76 -6.89
N GLY A 41 13.69 -7.82 -7.37
CA GLY A 41 14.31 -7.91 -8.69
C GLY A 41 14.21 -6.63 -9.52
N PHE A 42 13.00 -6.17 -9.87
CA PHE A 42 12.82 -5.02 -10.76
C PHE A 42 11.51 -4.25 -10.51
N GLY A 43 11.65 -3.06 -9.94
CA GLY A 43 10.89 -1.84 -10.26
C GLY A 43 9.38 -1.88 -10.47
N ILE A 44 8.59 -1.75 -9.40
CA ILE A 44 7.50 -0.75 -9.47
C ILE A 44 8.18 0.59 -9.20
N PRO A 45 8.25 1.52 -10.18
CA PRO A 45 8.81 2.82 -9.91
C PRO A 45 7.94 3.47 -8.84
N LEU A 46 8.56 4.02 -7.80
CA LEU A 46 7.89 4.79 -6.76
C LEU A 46 6.88 5.81 -7.34
N LYS A 47 7.16 6.31 -8.55
CA LYS A 47 6.27 7.16 -9.34
C LYS A 47 4.90 6.52 -9.64
N ALA A 48 4.84 5.23 -9.97
CA ALA A 48 3.59 4.53 -10.24
C ALA A 48 2.76 4.38 -8.96
N VAL A 49 3.38 4.03 -7.83
CA VAL A 49 2.68 3.96 -6.53
C VAL A 49 2.14 5.33 -6.13
N LEU A 50 2.97 6.37 -6.20
CA LEU A 50 2.60 7.74 -5.84
C LEU A 50 1.52 8.36 -6.75
N HIS A 51 1.22 7.76 -7.91
CA HIS A 51 0.14 8.22 -8.77
C HIS A 51 -1.23 8.07 -8.11
N HIS A 52 -1.39 7.08 -7.23
CA HIS A 52 -2.64 6.82 -6.52
C HIS A 52 -2.88 7.71 -5.30
N PHE A 53 -1.93 8.59 -4.98
CA PHE A 53 -2.00 9.47 -3.82
C PHE A 53 -2.42 10.88 -4.22
N HIS A 54 -3.15 11.57 -3.35
CA HIS A 54 -3.39 12.99 -3.48
C HIS A 54 -2.10 13.79 -3.25
N ASP A 55 -1.98 14.98 -3.82
CA ASP A 55 -0.78 15.82 -3.64
C ASP A 55 -0.58 16.24 -2.17
N ASP A 56 -1.68 16.45 -1.45
CA ASP A 56 -1.72 16.79 -0.02
C ASP A 56 -1.91 15.58 0.92
N VAL A 57 -1.58 14.35 0.47
CA VAL A 57 -1.74 13.13 1.29
C VAL A 57 -1.05 13.27 2.66
N VAL A 58 -1.72 12.80 3.71
CA VAL A 58 -1.10 12.59 5.03
C VAL A 58 -0.83 11.10 5.25
N PHE A 59 0.42 10.74 5.51
CA PHE A 59 0.80 9.36 5.83
C PHE A 59 1.40 9.28 7.23
N THR A 60 0.90 8.39 8.08
CA THR A 60 1.43 8.20 9.43
C THR A 60 2.02 6.82 9.64
N SER A 61 3.17 6.73 10.28
CA SER A 61 3.78 5.44 10.63
C SER A 61 4.78 5.58 11.78
N PRO A 62 4.76 4.67 12.77
CA PRO A 62 5.85 4.54 13.73
C PRO A 62 7.23 4.30 13.07
N VAL A 63 7.28 3.64 11.91
CA VAL A 63 8.53 3.47 11.14
C VAL A 63 8.98 4.79 10.53
N ALA A 64 8.05 5.64 10.09
CA ALA A 64 8.39 6.99 9.63
C ALA A 64 9.03 7.83 10.73
N ALA A 65 8.56 7.69 11.99
CA ALA A 65 9.17 8.37 13.13
C ALA A 65 10.62 7.92 13.39
N ASN A 66 10.97 6.67 13.06
CA ASN A 66 12.34 6.15 13.19
C ASN A 66 13.27 6.66 12.08
N PHE A 67 12.77 6.80 10.85
CA PHE A 67 13.57 7.29 9.71
C PHE A 67 13.69 8.81 9.68
N PHE A 68 12.64 9.52 10.08
CA PHE A 68 12.55 10.98 10.09
C PHE A 68 11.96 11.45 11.43
N PRO A 69 12.76 11.47 12.51
CA PRO A 69 12.29 11.84 13.85
C PRO A 69 11.64 13.23 13.91
N GLU A 70 12.08 14.16 13.06
CA GLU A 70 11.53 15.52 12.94
C GLU A 70 10.07 15.55 12.49
N THR A 71 9.57 14.46 11.89
CA THR A 71 8.17 14.34 11.43
C THR A 71 7.24 13.83 12.53
N ALA A 72 7.79 13.34 13.65
CA ALA A 72 7.05 12.60 14.67
C ALA A 72 6.19 11.46 14.10
N GLY A 73 6.59 10.90 12.95
CA GLY A 73 5.88 9.84 12.25
C GLY A 73 4.73 10.32 11.36
N VAL A 74 4.59 11.63 11.11
CA VAL A 74 3.57 12.22 10.24
C VAL A 74 4.20 12.84 9.01
N ILE A 75 4.00 12.19 7.86
CA ILE A 75 4.47 12.65 6.55
C ILE A 75 3.35 13.40 5.86
N ARG A 76 3.63 14.61 5.36
CA ARG A 76 2.63 15.47 4.69
C ARG A 76 3.07 15.80 3.29
N GLY A 77 2.20 15.52 2.33
CA GLY A 77 2.39 15.79 0.92
C GLY A 77 3.11 14.66 0.18
N LYS A 78 2.79 14.54 -1.10
CA LYS A 78 3.32 13.50 -2.01
C LYS A 78 4.84 13.59 -2.19
N SER A 79 5.42 14.79 -2.09
CA SER A 79 6.87 15.00 -2.15
C SER A 79 7.60 14.38 -0.96
N GLU A 80 7.11 14.62 0.26
CA GLU A 80 7.71 14.04 1.46
C GLU A 80 7.43 12.54 1.56
N LEU A 81 6.27 12.08 1.09
CA LEU A 81 5.97 10.66 0.98
C LEU A 81 6.97 9.95 0.04
N ARG A 82 7.29 10.57 -1.10
CA ARG A 82 8.34 10.08 -2.01
C ARG A 82 9.69 10.00 -1.30
N ARG A 83 10.08 11.04 -0.57
CA ARG A 83 11.36 11.08 0.16
C ARG A 83 11.42 9.96 1.20
N TYR A 84 10.35 9.79 1.98
CA TYR A 84 10.25 8.74 2.98
C TYR A 84 10.38 7.33 2.38
N TRP A 85 9.55 6.99 1.39
CA TRP A 85 9.59 5.67 0.78
C TRP A 85 10.87 5.38 0.01
N THR A 86 11.49 6.40 -0.60
CA THR A 86 12.83 6.25 -1.20
C THR A 86 13.85 5.81 -0.16
N ALA A 87 13.87 6.46 1.00
CA ALA A 87 14.79 6.12 2.10
C ALA A 87 14.54 4.70 2.64
N VAL A 88 13.27 4.29 2.78
CA VAL A 88 12.90 2.95 3.24
C VAL A 88 13.35 1.87 2.25
N VAL A 89 13.09 2.06 0.95
CA VAL A 89 13.49 1.09 -0.09
C VAL A 89 15.01 0.98 -0.19
N GLN A 90 15.75 2.08 -0.04
CA GLN A 90 17.21 2.06 -0.03
C GLN A 90 17.78 1.36 1.22
N ALA A 91 17.15 1.55 2.38
CA ALA A 91 17.59 0.96 3.64
C ALA A 91 17.22 -0.53 3.78
N ILE A 92 16.19 -1.00 3.07
CA ILE A 92 15.68 -2.37 3.17
C ILE A 92 15.72 -3.01 1.77
N PRO A 93 16.88 -3.57 1.37
CA PRO A 93 17.04 -4.14 0.02
C PRO A 93 16.21 -5.41 -0.24
N ASP A 94 15.80 -6.11 0.84
CA ASP A 94 14.94 -7.30 0.81
C ASP A 94 13.50 -6.94 1.22
N LEU A 95 13.04 -5.74 0.88
CA LEU A 95 11.68 -5.29 1.19
C LEU A 95 10.67 -6.16 0.43
N ARG A 96 9.91 -6.97 1.17
CA ARG A 96 8.84 -7.81 0.63
C ARG A 96 7.63 -7.79 1.55
N PHE A 97 6.47 -7.99 0.93
CA PHE A 97 5.18 -8.05 1.62
C PHE A 97 4.43 -9.31 1.20
N THR A 98 3.90 -10.03 2.18
CA THR A 98 2.96 -11.14 1.96
C THR A 98 1.60 -10.72 2.45
N ILE A 99 0.64 -10.57 1.53
CA ILE A 99 -0.72 -10.17 1.87
C ILE A 99 -1.39 -11.32 2.63
N GLU A 100 -1.97 -11.02 3.78
CA GLU A 100 -2.77 -11.96 4.57
C GLU A 100 -4.26 -11.67 4.46
N GLY A 101 -4.65 -10.41 4.27
CA GLY A 101 -6.04 -10.02 4.14
C GLY A 101 -6.20 -8.63 3.54
N VAL A 102 -7.34 -8.43 2.89
CA VAL A 102 -7.78 -7.13 2.39
C VAL A 102 -9.22 -6.94 2.85
N TYR A 103 -9.51 -5.78 3.45
CA TYR A 103 -10.83 -5.43 3.96
C TYR A 103 -11.29 -4.16 3.28
N ASP A 104 -12.46 -4.23 2.66
CA ASP A 104 -13.06 -3.13 1.91
C ASP A 104 -14.10 -2.40 2.76
N GLY A 105 -14.01 -1.07 2.79
CA GLY A 105 -14.93 -0.16 3.46
C GLY A 105 -15.63 0.75 2.45
N ILE A 106 -16.32 1.80 2.92
CA ILE A 106 -17.00 2.73 2.02
C ILE A 106 -16.01 3.61 1.24
N ASP A 107 -15.04 4.17 1.95
CA ASP A 107 -13.99 5.06 1.43
C ASP A 107 -12.61 4.67 1.97
N THR A 108 -12.50 3.47 2.53
CA THR A 108 -11.35 3.02 3.30
C THR A 108 -11.00 1.59 2.92
N LEU A 109 -9.71 1.32 2.71
CA LEU A 109 -9.17 -0.01 2.47
C LEU A 109 -8.19 -0.36 3.59
N VAL A 110 -8.26 -1.58 4.11
CA VAL A 110 -7.27 -2.10 5.05
C VAL A 110 -6.54 -3.27 4.43
N ILE A 111 -5.21 -3.21 4.39
CA ILE A 111 -4.34 -4.27 3.88
C ILE A 111 -3.54 -4.83 5.04
N LEU A 112 -3.83 -6.08 5.40
CA LEU A 112 -3.03 -6.84 6.36
C LEU A 112 -1.93 -7.59 5.61
N TYR A 113 -0.67 -7.36 5.96
CA TYR A 113 0.47 -8.08 5.38
C TYR A 113 1.54 -8.42 6.41
N ARG A 114 2.36 -9.42 6.08
CA ARG A 114 3.64 -9.67 6.74
C ARG A 114 4.78 -9.01 5.97
N ASN A 115 5.64 -8.31 6.69
CA ASN A 115 6.86 -7.74 6.11
C ASN A 115 7.98 -8.79 5.98
N GLN A 116 9.13 -8.39 5.46
CA GLN A 116 10.32 -9.22 5.25
C GLN A 116 10.89 -9.83 6.55
N LYS A 117 10.54 -9.29 7.71
CA LYS A 117 10.92 -9.81 9.03
C LYS A 117 9.82 -10.68 9.67
N GLY A 118 8.73 -10.95 8.95
CA GLY A 118 7.57 -11.70 9.46
C GLY A 118 6.65 -10.89 10.36
N GLY A 119 6.94 -9.60 10.57
CA GLY A 119 6.13 -8.70 11.39
C GLY A 119 4.80 -8.39 10.72
N LEU A 120 3.72 -8.42 11.51
CA LEU A 120 2.38 -8.09 11.05
C LEU A 120 2.18 -6.58 10.99
N VAL A 121 1.69 -6.13 9.83
CA VAL A 121 1.42 -4.73 9.54
C VAL A 121 0.02 -4.64 8.94
N SER A 122 -0.77 -3.70 9.45
CA SER A 122 -2.04 -3.31 8.85
C SER A 122 -1.88 -1.90 8.28
N GLU A 123 -2.04 -1.77 6.97
CA GLU A 123 -2.00 -0.48 6.29
C GLU A 123 -3.42 -0.04 5.93
N ILE A 124 -3.81 1.11 6.47
CA ILE A 124 -5.15 1.69 6.26
C ILE A 124 -5.00 2.81 5.25
N LEU A 125 -5.79 2.80 4.18
CA LEU A 125 -5.81 3.82 3.14
C LEU A 125 -7.21 4.41 3.05
N ARG A 126 -7.34 5.72 3.22
CA ARG A 126 -8.59 6.46 3.02
C ARG A 126 -8.55 7.19 1.68
N PHE A 127 -9.64 7.09 0.94
CA PHE A 127 -9.76 7.61 -0.41
C PHE A 127 -10.65 8.86 -0.43
N SER A 128 -10.33 9.76 -1.35
CA SER A 128 -11.21 10.83 -1.80
C SER A 128 -12.30 10.28 -2.74
N PRO A 129 -13.37 11.04 -2.98
CA PRO A 129 -14.37 10.70 -4.00
C PRO A 129 -13.78 10.49 -5.40
N ASP A 130 -12.64 11.12 -5.70
CA ASP A 130 -11.91 10.99 -6.97
C ASP A 130 -11.06 9.71 -7.05
N GLY A 131 -11.10 8.86 -6.02
CA GLY A 131 -10.38 7.59 -5.98
C GLY A 131 -8.89 7.71 -5.63
N LEU A 132 -8.43 8.89 -5.20
CA LEU A 132 -7.05 9.12 -4.73
C LEU A 132 -6.95 8.94 -3.22
N VAL A 133 -5.85 8.34 -2.75
CA VAL A 133 -5.54 8.20 -1.33
C VAL A 133 -5.20 9.56 -0.73
N ILE A 134 -5.97 9.96 0.27
CA ILE A 134 -5.78 11.23 1.02
C ILE A 134 -5.17 10.99 2.40
N GLU A 135 -5.39 9.82 2.99
CA GLU A 135 -4.75 9.42 4.25
C GLU A 135 -4.25 7.98 4.18
N GLY A 136 -3.06 7.74 4.73
CA GLY A 136 -2.47 6.42 4.87
C GLY A 136 -1.92 6.20 6.28
N HIS A 137 -2.18 5.04 6.87
CA HIS A 137 -1.73 4.71 8.22
C HIS A 137 -1.05 3.34 8.22
N GLY A 138 0.27 3.33 8.39
CA GLY A 138 1.03 2.11 8.66
C GLY A 138 0.93 1.77 10.14
N THR A 139 0.13 0.77 10.48
CA THR A 139 -0.08 0.31 11.86
C THR A 139 0.57 -1.05 12.07
N TYR A 140 1.14 -1.27 13.25
CA TYR A 140 1.93 -2.44 13.57
C TYR A 140 1.32 -3.17 14.75
N LEU A 141 1.42 -4.49 14.76
CA LEU A 141 0.96 -5.28 15.89
C LEU A 141 1.74 -4.88 17.16
N VAL A 142 1.01 -4.51 18.21
CA VAL A 142 1.59 -4.30 19.54
C VAL A 142 1.74 -5.68 20.18
N PRO A 143 2.96 -6.11 20.57
CA PRO A 143 3.14 -7.36 21.31
C PRO A 143 2.46 -7.24 22.68
N GLU A 144 1.85 -8.34 23.14
CA GLU A 144 1.29 -8.45 24.49
C GLU A 144 2.36 -8.32 25.58
#